data_AF-A0A8H5HVA7-F1
#
_entry.id   AF-A0A8H5HVA7-F1
#
_cell.length_a   1.000
_cell.length_b   1.000
_cell.length_c   1.000
_cell.angle_alpha   90.00
_cell.angle_beta   90.00
_cell.angle_gamma   90.00
#
_symmetry.space_group_name_H-M   'P 1'
#
loop_
_entity.id
_entity.type
_entity.pdbx_description
1 polymer ?
#
loop_
_entity_poly.entity_id
_entity_poly.type
_entity_poly.pdbx_seq_one_letter_code
_entity_poly.pdbx_strand_id
1 'polypeptide(L)'
;MQSPHLIKCVAQIGSESSMEGKPYLLKVSSSSKAHWPSHKKDCKHPYNRSDWKPAWVTQNRSPAFMGNDDSPQSHFGSQMAPVYVWGNTPATDCLQLEHNEGMAQIIHRDLNLCCFAASGDIRNMIMTVNGLPKDYQGRCKIVLNDRSSPVTTRNIVILYALLRNGPTVERAADVAVHLMYSSALRPSELSEFQHCVQTVYGDILASSKSFVFDMNLPHNSRKKSLAVRGVETLSVKQPILDLIAESLPMLRATHSMTDAQKTMHNVLLSPERTDYRDRHLFAL
;
A
#
# COMPACT_ATOMS: atom_id res chain seq x y z
N MET A 1 -27.62 -26.44 -16.72
CA MET A 1 -26.59 -27.19 -15.98
C MET A 1 -25.35 -27.31 -16.84
N GLN A 2 -24.31 -26.50 -16.59
CA GLN A 2 -22.94 -26.76 -17.03
C GLN A 2 -22.02 -26.04 -16.04
N SER A 3 -21.19 -26.84 -15.37
CA SER A 3 -20.28 -26.46 -14.29
C SER A 3 -19.03 -25.79 -14.87
N PRO A 4 -18.51 -24.67 -14.32
CA PRO A 4 -17.21 -24.17 -14.71
C PRO A 4 -16.10 -25.03 -14.09
N HIS A 5 -15.29 -25.61 -14.96
CA HIS A 5 -14.13 -26.43 -14.64
C HIS A 5 -13.16 -25.71 -13.68
N LEU A 6 -13.06 -26.21 -12.46
CA LEU A 6 -11.97 -25.89 -11.53
C LEU A 6 -10.63 -26.29 -12.15
N ILE A 7 -9.79 -25.31 -12.44
CA ILE A 7 -8.37 -25.53 -12.74
C ILE A 7 -7.67 -25.78 -11.39
N LYS A 8 -7.36 -27.05 -11.10
CA LYS A 8 -6.46 -27.43 -10.01
C LYS A 8 -5.02 -27.14 -10.44
N CYS A 9 -4.38 -26.14 -9.82
CA CYS A 9 -2.94 -25.95 -9.91
C CYS A 9 -2.26 -26.84 -8.85
N VAL A 10 -1.53 -27.86 -9.31
CA VAL A 10 -0.63 -28.66 -8.47
C VAL A 10 0.78 -28.07 -8.63
N ALA A 11 1.32 -27.49 -7.56
CA ALA A 11 2.73 -27.12 -7.50
C ALA A 11 3.54 -28.38 -7.18
N GLN A 12 4.33 -28.86 -8.14
CA GLN A 12 5.30 -29.93 -7.88
C GLN A 12 6.65 -29.28 -7.55
N ILE A 13 7.07 -29.41 -6.30
CA ILE A 13 8.41 -29.03 -5.85
C ILE A 13 9.34 -30.16 -6.30
N GLY A 14 10.11 -29.92 -7.36
CA GLY A 14 11.19 -30.80 -7.77
C GLY A 14 12.34 -30.67 -6.77
N SER A 15 12.54 -31.71 -5.99
CA SER A 15 13.73 -31.88 -5.15
C SER A 15 14.94 -32.16 -6.04
N GLU A 16 15.92 -31.25 -6.08
CA GLU A 16 17.31 -31.63 -6.31
C GLU A 16 18.24 -30.58 -5.71
N SER A 17 19.13 -31.08 -4.87
CA SER A 17 20.08 -30.41 -4.00
C SER A 17 21.27 -29.84 -4.78
N SER A 18 21.47 -28.53 -4.73
CA SER A 18 22.81 -27.91 -4.60
C SER A 18 22.68 -26.43 -4.27
N MET A 19 23.43 -25.99 -3.27
CA MET A 19 23.49 -24.63 -2.75
C MET A 19 23.92 -23.60 -3.80
N GLU A 20 23.17 -22.50 -3.90
CA GLU A 20 23.65 -21.10 -3.89
C GLU A 20 22.46 -20.16 -4.14
N GLY A 21 22.29 -19.18 -3.24
CA GLY A 21 21.10 -18.33 -3.11
C GLY A 21 20.76 -17.52 -4.36
N LYS A 22 19.79 -18.00 -5.13
CA LYS A 22 19.07 -17.24 -6.16
C LYS A 22 17.57 -17.32 -5.85
N PRO A 23 16.82 -16.21 -5.79
CA PRO A 23 15.39 -16.29 -5.63
C PRO A 23 14.77 -16.96 -6.86
N TYR A 24 13.98 -17.99 -6.59
CA TYR A 24 13.20 -18.72 -7.58
C TYR A 24 12.18 -17.77 -8.19
N LEU A 25 12.49 -17.22 -9.36
CA LEU A 25 11.46 -16.66 -10.24
C LEU A 25 10.43 -17.76 -10.47
N LEU A 26 9.18 -17.50 -10.07
CA LEU A 26 8.04 -18.38 -10.35
C LEU A 26 7.96 -18.58 -11.86
N LYS A 27 8.55 -19.68 -12.33
CA LYS A 27 8.42 -20.15 -13.70
C LYS A 27 7.03 -20.75 -13.79
N VAL A 28 6.03 -19.91 -14.08
CA VAL A 28 4.68 -20.37 -14.41
C VAL A 28 4.79 -21.11 -15.74
N SER A 29 5.04 -22.42 -15.68
CA SER A 29 4.98 -23.29 -16.85
C SER A 29 3.52 -23.66 -17.12
N SER A 30 2.73 -22.70 -17.59
CA SER A 30 1.43 -22.98 -18.21
C SER A 30 1.66 -23.25 -19.71
N SER A 31 2.27 -24.40 -20.04
CA SER A 31 2.45 -24.82 -21.42
C SER A 31 1.15 -25.41 -21.99
N SER A 32 0.13 -24.57 -22.19
CA SER A 32 -0.90 -24.86 -23.19
C SER A 32 -0.45 -24.21 -24.51
N LYS A 33 -0.27 -25.03 -25.56
CA LYS A 33 0.25 -24.59 -26.88
C LYS A 33 -0.53 -23.41 -27.50
N ALA A 34 -1.76 -23.18 -27.04
CA ALA A 34 -2.62 -22.09 -27.50
C ALA A 34 -2.13 -20.68 -27.12
N HIS A 35 -1.44 -20.48 -25.99
CA HIS A 35 -0.99 -19.16 -25.51
C HIS A 35 0.49 -18.83 -25.81
N TRP A 36 1.21 -19.75 -26.43
CA TRP A 36 2.64 -19.60 -26.74
C TRP A 36 3.02 -18.35 -27.56
N PRO A 37 2.25 -17.91 -28.57
CA PRO A 37 2.62 -16.72 -29.36
C PRO A 37 2.70 -15.43 -28.52
N SER A 38 1.78 -15.27 -27.56
CA SER A 38 1.75 -14.12 -26.65
C SER A 38 2.83 -14.26 -25.58
N HIS A 39 2.94 -15.43 -24.95
CA HIS A 39 3.93 -15.69 -23.90
C HIS A 39 5.38 -15.62 -24.38
N LYS A 40 5.66 -15.96 -25.64
CA LYS A 40 7.02 -15.88 -26.23
C LYS A 40 7.62 -14.47 -26.14
N LYS A 41 6.78 -13.43 -26.20
CA LYS A 41 7.22 -12.03 -26.04
C LYS A 41 7.66 -11.75 -24.60
N ASP A 42 6.87 -12.20 -23.63
CA ASP A 42 7.15 -12.00 -22.21
C ASP A 42 8.33 -12.86 -21.74
N CYS A 43 8.42 -14.11 -22.20
CA CYS A 43 9.52 -15.02 -21.89
C CYS A 43 10.87 -14.49 -22.39
N LYS A 44 10.89 -13.83 -23.56
CA LYS A 44 12.08 -13.21 -24.15
C LYS A 44 12.32 -11.76 -23.70
N HIS A 45 11.58 -11.26 -22.72
CA HIS A 45 11.73 -9.90 -22.24
C HIS A 45 13.15 -9.68 -21.67
N PRO A 46 13.81 -8.53 -21.93
CA PRO A 46 15.16 -8.24 -21.41
C PRO A 46 15.32 -8.43 -19.89
N TYR A 47 14.27 -8.16 -19.12
CA TYR A 47 14.22 -8.38 -17.66
C TYR A 47 14.42 -9.84 -17.23
N ASN A 48 14.18 -10.82 -18.09
CA ASN A 48 14.35 -12.25 -17.76
C ASN A 48 15.75 -12.77 -18.07
N ARG A 49 16.65 -11.92 -18.58
CA ARG A 49 18.02 -12.34 -18.89
C ARG A 49 18.88 -12.29 -17.62
N SER A 50 19.77 -13.26 -17.47
CA SER A 50 20.70 -13.33 -16.33
C SER A 50 21.74 -12.22 -16.32
N ASP A 51 21.98 -11.57 -17.46
CA ASP A 51 22.89 -10.43 -17.64
C ASP A 51 22.17 -9.08 -17.59
N TRP A 52 20.88 -9.06 -17.20
CA TRP A 52 20.10 -7.84 -17.13
C TRP A 52 20.71 -6.86 -16.14
N LYS A 53 20.77 -5.59 -16.55
CA LYS A 53 21.19 -4.47 -15.72
C LYS A 53 20.13 -3.38 -15.79
N PRO A 54 19.93 -2.62 -14.71
CA PRO A 54 18.98 -1.53 -14.71
C PRO A 54 19.34 -0.47 -15.74
N ALA A 55 18.33 0.22 -16.27
CA ALA A 55 18.47 1.16 -17.36
C ALA A 55 19.51 2.25 -17.05
N TRP A 56 19.55 2.75 -15.81
CA TRP A 56 20.53 3.76 -15.41
C TRP A 56 21.99 3.28 -15.49
N VAL A 57 22.25 2.00 -15.25
CA VAL A 57 23.60 1.41 -15.42
C VAL A 57 23.93 1.27 -16.89
N THR A 58 23.00 0.80 -17.72
CA THR A 58 23.23 0.64 -19.17
C THR A 58 23.39 1.97 -19.90
N GLN A 59 22.70 3.01 -19.44
CA GLN A 59 22.70 4.35 -20.01
C GLN A 59 23.74 5.28 -19.37
N ASN A 60 24.51 4.77 -18.40
CA ASN A 60 25.49 5.53 -17.62
C ASN A 60 24.95 6.88 -17.10
N ARG A 61 23.72 6.87 -16.60
CA ARG A 61 23.05 8.04 -16.04
C ARG A 61 22.86 7.89 -14.54
N SER A 62 22.75 9.01 -13.83
CA SER A 62 22.29 8.99 -12.44
C SER A 62 20.86 8.46 -12.38
N PRO A 63 20.52 7.59 -11.41
CA PRO A 63 19.16 7.15 -11.22
C PRO A 63 18.25 8.34 -10.90
N ALA A 64 17.03 8.32 -11.42
CA ALA A 64 16.03 9.36 -11.21
C ALA A 64 15.70 9.57 -9.73
N PHE A 65 15.89 8.55 -8.88
CA PHE A 65 15.70 8.62 -7.44
C PHE A 65 16.89 9.19 -6.65
N MET A 66 18.04 9.43 -7.30
CA MET A 66 19.25 10.04 -6.70
C MET A 66 19.51 11.46 -7.24
N GLY A 67 18.55 12.06 -7.97
CA GLY A 67 18.68 13.42 -8.48
C GLY A 67 18.84 14.47 -7.36
N ASN A 68 19.58 15.55 -7.66
CA ASN A 68 19.86 16.69 -6.77
C ASN A 68 18.63 17.60 -6.49
N ASP A 69 17.45 17.28 -7.01
CA ASP A 69 16.22 18.01 -6.67
C ASP A 69 15.62 17.44 -5.39
N ASP A 70 15.22 18.32 -4.46
CA ASP A 70 14.93 18.10 -3.04
C ASP A 70 13.82 17.08 -2.70
N SER A 71 13.30 16.32 -3.66
CA SER A 71 12.50 15.15 -3.38
C SER A 71 12.46 14.22 -4.58
N PRO A 72 12.81 12.93 -4.44
CA PRO A 72 12.55 11.98 -5.51
C PRO A 72 11.04 11.76 -5.71
N GLN A 73 10.18 12.24 -4.80
CA GLN A 73 8.74 11.96 -4.73
C GLN A 73 7.93 13.00 -5.50
N SER A 74 6.99 12.52 -6.31
CA SER A 74 6.07 13.42 -7.01
C SER A 74 5.10 14.00 -5.98
N HIS A 75 5.41 15.21 -5.54
CA HIS A 75 4.58 15.96 -4.62
C HIS A 75 3.48 16.71 -5.39
N PHE A 76 2.28 16.65 -4.84
CA PHE A 76 1.10 17.35 -5.31
C PHE A 76 0.59 18.27 -4.19
N GLY A 77 -0.07 19.37 -4.53
CA GLY A 77 -0.50 20.37 -3.55
C GLY A 77 0.48 21.54 -3.42
N SER A 78 0.40 22.29 -2.33
CA SER A 78 1.25 23.46 -2.13
C SER A 78 2.67 23.04 -1.72
N GLN A 79 3.67 23.87 -2.04
CA GLN A 79 5.05 23.67 -1.58
C GLN A 79 5.17 23.56 -0.05
N MET A 80 4.20 24.10 0.70
CA MET A 80 4.17 24.07 2.17
C MET A 80 3.48 22.82 2.73
N ALA A 81 2.72 22.07 1.92
CA ALA A 81 2.02 20.84 2.31
C ALA A 81 2.07 19.81 1.17
N PRO A 82 3.26 19.23 0.90
CA PRO A 82 3.41 18.24 -0.17
C PRO A 82 2.59 16.98 0.15
N VAL A 83 1.58 16.71 -0.68
CA VAL A 83 0.78 15.48 -0.66
C VAL A 83 1.39 14.51 -1.66
N TYR A 84 1.50 13.24 -1.28
CA TYR A 84 2.01 12.20 -2.16
C TYR A 84 1.10 10.98 -2.10
N VAL A 85 0.88 10.34 -3.25
CA VAL A 85 -0.02 9.19 -3.33
C VAL A 85 0.70 7.93 -2.86
N TRP A 86 1.94 7.70 -3.30
CA TRP A 86 2.72 6.52 -2.93
C TRP A 86 4.12 6.90 -2.47
N GLY A 87 4.71 6.03 -1.67
CA GLY A 87 6.14 6.08 -1.38
C GLY A 87 6.97 5.76 -2.62
N ASN A 88 8.21 6.23 -2.58
CA ASN A 88 9.17 6.02 -3.66
C ASN A 88 9.98 4.75 -3.59
N THR A 89 9.80 4.00 -2.52
CA THR A 89 10.41 2.70 -2.36
C THR A 89 9.42 1.61 -2.77
N PRO A 90 9.90 0.49 -3.32
CA PRO A 90 9.10 -0.73 -3.36
C PRO A 90 8.74 -1.15 -1.94
N ALA A 91 7.63 -1.91 -1.83
CA ALA A 91 7.29 -2.56 -0.59
C ALA A 91 8.49 -3.39 -0.13
N THR A 92 8.93 -3.19 1.11
CA THR A 92 10.03 -3.93 1.71
C THR A 92 9.54 -4.50 3.04
N ASP A 93 9.84 -5.78 3.29
CA ASP A 93 9.73 -6.36 4.62
C ASP A 93 10.84 -5.77 5.49
N CYS A 94 10.47 -4.95 6.48
CA CYS A 94 11.44 -4.30 7.35
C CYS A 94 12.03 -5.23 8.41
N LEU A 95 11.36 -6.35 8.71
CA LEU A 95 11.83 -7.29 9.73
C LEU A 95 12.74 -8.36 9.15
N GLN A 96 12.46 -8.82 7.92
CA GLN A 96 13.19 -9.90 7.23
C GLN A 96 13.54 -11.05 8.20
N LEU A 97 12.51 -11.57 8.87
CA LEU A 97 12.68 -12.47 10.02
C LEU A 97 13.52 -13.71 9.72
N GLU A 98 13.47 -14.22 8.49
CA GLU A 98 14.30 -15.34 8.03
C GLU A 98 15.80 -15.06 8.14
N HIS A 99 16.22 -13.81 7.97
CA HIS A 99 17.63 -13.40 7.93
C HIS A 99 18.11 -12.69 9.20
N ASN A 100 17.17 -12.22 10.03
CA ASN A 100 17.46 -11.44 11.23
C ASN A 100 17.13 -12.24 12.51
N GLU A 101 15.94 -12.04 13.07
CA GLU A 101 15.58 -12.49 14.43
C GLU A 101 15.17 -13.97 14.51
N GLY A 102 14.95 -14.62 13.37
CA GLY A 102 14.59 -16.03 13.23
C GLY A 102 13.10 -16.30 13.44
N MET A 103 12.54 -17.13 12.56
CA MET A 103 11.09 -17.40 12.51
C MET A 103 10.56 -18.14 13.74
N ALA A 104 11.36 -19.00 14.37
CA ALA A 104 10.93 -19.80 15.51
C ALA A 104 10.91 -19.00 16.83
N GLN A 105 11.81 -18.03 16.97
CA GLN A 105 11.97 -17.25 18.19
C GLN A 105 10.89 -16.16 18.35
N ILE A 106 10.30 -15.73 17.23
CA ILE A 106 9.34 -14.62 17.17
C ILE A 106 7.91 -15.05 17.56
N ILE A 107 7.57 -16.33 17.45
CA ILE A 107 6.18 -16.85 17.53
C ILE A 107 5.44 -16.38 18.78
N HIS A 108 6.13 -16.35 19.93
CA HIS A 108 5.56 -15.98 21.23
C HIS A 108 6.00 -14.59 21.73
N ARG A 109 6.70 -13.80 20.91
CA ARG A 109 7.21 -12.49 21.33
C ARG A 109 6.25 -11.37 20.93
N ASP A 110 6.09 -10.40 21.82
CA ASP A 110 5.37 -9.17 21.49
C ASP A 110 6.28 -8.25 20.66
N LEU A 111 5.77 -7.80 19.49
CA LEU A 111 6.47 -6.91 18.57
C LEU A 111 5.93 -5.50 18.68
N ASN A 112 6.82 -4.53 18.86
CA ASN A 112 6.50 -3.10 18.81
C ASN A 112 7.17 -2.47 17.60
N LEU A 113 6.44 -2.37 16.49
CA LEU A 113 6.93 -1.82 15.23
C LEU A 113 6.66 -0.32 15.15
N CYS A 114 7.65 0.46 15.58
CA CYS A 114 7.63 1.92 15.46
C CYS A 114 8.31 2.44 14.17
N CYS A 115 8.75 1.54 13.28
CA CYS A 115 9.60 1.87 12.13
C CYS A 115 8.90 2.61 10.98
N PHE A 116 7.60 2.91 11.09
CA PHE A 116 6.81 3.59 10.06
C PHE A 116 6.58 5.08 10.37
N ALA A 117 7.59 5.73 10.96
CA ALA A 117 7.59 7.17 11.22
C ALA A 117 7.81 7.96 9.93
N ALA A 118 6.94 8.93 9.64
CA ALA A 118 6.90 9.67 8.37
C ALA A 118 6.72 8.77 7.14
N SER A 119 6.08 7.61 7.32
CA SER A 119 5.76 6.68 6.23
C SER A 119 4.31 6.87 5.82
N GLY A 120 4.06 7.78 4.88
CA GLY A 120 2.75 7.90 4.23
C GLY A 120 2.38 6.70 3.36
N ASP A 121 3.31 5.76 3.19
CA ASP A 121 3.11 4.52 2.47
C ASP A 121 2.90 3.34 3.41
N ILE A 122 1.73 2.71 3.30
CA ILE A 122 1.35 1.54 4.10
C ILE A 122 1.89 0.22 3.52
N ARG A 123 2.47 0.21 2.32
CA ARG A 123 2.92 -1.02 1.64
C ARG A 123 4.02 -1.74 2.39
N ASN A 124 4.98 -1.01 2.96
CA ASN A 124 6.04 -1.59 3.79
C ASN A 124 5.47 -2.27 5.04
N MET A 125 4.49 -1.62 5.68
CA MET A 125 3.81 -2.18 6.83
C MET A 125 3.03 -3.45 6.47
N ILE A 126 2.24 -3.41 5.39
CA ILE A 126 1.50 -4.59 4.91
C ILE A 126 2.46 -5.74 4.59
N MET A 127 3.59 -5.46 3.92
CA MET A 127 4.57 -6.49 3.57
C MET A 127 5.26 -7.07 4.81
N THR A 128 5.63 -6.24 5.77
CA THR A 128 6.25 -6.65 7.03
C THR A 128 5.30 -7.52 7.85
N VAL A 129 4.01 -7.15 7.93
CA VAL A 129 3.00 -7.94 8.65
C VAL A 129 2.73 -9.28 7.95
N ASN A 130 2.70 -9.29 6.62
CA ASN A 130 2.54 -10.52 5.84
C ASN A 130 3.77 -11.44 5.91
N GLY A 131 4.94 -10.90 6.29
CA GLY A 131 6.16 -11.67 6.54
C GLY A 131 6.17 -12.38 7.90
N LEU A 132 5.19 -12.11 8.77
CA LEU A 132 5.10 -12.80 10.05
C LEU A 132 4.69 -14.27 9.87
N PRO A 133 5.16 -15.19 10.73
CA PRO A 133 4.72 -16.58 10.72
C PRO A 133 3.20 -16.70 10.89
N LYS A 134 2.58 -17.67 10.20
CA LYS A 134 1.12 -17.92 10.30
C LYS A 134 0.66 -18.32 11.70
N ASP A 135 1.57 -18.87 12.48
CA ASP A 135 1.41 -19.34 13.84
C ASP A 135 1.83 -18.30 14.89
N TYR A 136 2.09 -17.05 14.49
CA TYR A 136 2.41 -15.96 15.42
C TYR A 136 1.29 -15.74 16.44
N GLN A 137 1.64 -15.89 17.72
CA GLN A 137 0.74 -15.77 18.88
C GLN A 137 1.04 -14.52 19.73
N GLY A 138 2.14 -13.82 19.43
CA GLY A 138 2.48 -12.56 20.08
C GLY A 138 1.54 -11.41 19.69
N ARG A 139 1.63 -10.28 20.39
CA ARG A 139 0.92 -9.05 20.02
C ARG A 139 1.80 -8.16 19.18
N CYS A 140 1.31 -7.75 18.00
CA CYS A 140 2.02 -6.80 17.13
C CYS A 140 1.41 -5.41 17.29
N LYS A 141 2.16 -4.47 17.86
CA LYS A 141 1.78 -3.06 17.98
C LYS A 141 2.52 -2.26 16.94
N ILE A 142 1.77 -1.65 16.02
CA ILE A 142 2.32 -0.85 14.93
C ILE A 142 1.99 0.62 15.15
N VAL A 143 3.00 1.49 15.03
CA VAL A 143 2.82 2.94 15.05
C VAL A 143 3.13 3.49 13.66
N LEU A 144 2.10 4.03 13.01
CA LEU A 144 2.17 4.70 11.72
C LEU A 144 1.96 6.20 11.93
N ASN A 145 2.84 7.02 11.37
CA ASN A 145 2.72 8.48 11.42
C ASN A 145 3.12 9.10 10.08
N ASP A 146 2.49 10.21 9.73
CA ASP A 146 2.83 11.01 8.55
C ASP A 146 2.73 12.51 8.84
N ARG A 147 3.41 13.34 8.05
CA ARG A 147 3.35 14.81 8.15
C ARG A 147 2.10 15.39 7.49
N SER A 148 1.61 14.75 6.42
CA SER A 148 0.44 15.20 5.67
C SER A 148 -0.84 14.63 6.28
N SER A 149 -1.73 15.53 6.69
CA SER A 149 -3.07 15.18 7.20
C SER A 149 -3.88 14.37 6.17
N PRO A 150 -3.98 14.78 4.88
CA PRO A 150 -4.62 14.00 3.82
C PRO A 150 -4.10 12.57 3.67
N VAL A 151 -2.78 12.40 3.70
CA VAL A 151 -2.13 11.07 3.57
C VAL A 151 -2.45 10.20 4.78
N THR A 152 -2.36 10.75 5.99
CA THR A 152 -2.72 10.05 7.23
C THR A 152 -4.18 9.61 7.21
N THR A 153 -5.09 10.52 6.84
CA THR A 153 -6.53 10.25 6.76
C THR A 153 -6.83 9.14 5.77
N ARG A 154 -6.25 9.18 4.57
CA ARG A 154 -6.40 8.13 3.57
C ARG A 154 -5.94 6.78 4.10
N ASN A 155 -4.76 6.72 4.72
CA ASN A 155 -4.20 5.49 5.28
C ASN A 155 -5.11 4.91 6.37
N ILE A 156 -5.67 5.75 7.24
CA ILE A 156 -6.63 5.31 8.28
C ILE A 156 -7.88 4.68 7.64
N VAL A 157 -8.45 5.31 6.60
CA VAL A 157 -9.63 4.77 5.91
C VAL A 157 -9.34 3.42 5.28
N ILE A 158 -8.18 3.27 4.62
CA ILE A 158 -7.76 2.01 4.01
C ILE A 158 -7.53 0.93 5.08
N LEU A 159 -6.84 1.27 6.18
CA LEU A 159 -6.62 0.35 7.29
C LEU A 159 -7.91 -0.08 7.95
N TYR A 160 -8.83 0.85 8.15
CA TYR A 160 -10.15 0.52 8.66
C TYR A 160 -10.93 -0.38 7.69
N ALA A 161 -10.85 -0.14 6.38
CA ALA A 161 -11.48 -1.00 5.37
C ALA A 161 -10.94 -2.43 5.41
N LEU A 162 -9.63 -2.61 5.64
CA LEU A 162 -8.98 -3.91 5.80
C LEU A 162 -9.37 -4.61 7.12
N LEU A 163 -9.36 -3.87 8.22
CA LEU A 163 -9.44 -4.43 9.57
C LEU A 163 -10.87 -4.49 10.13
N ARG A 164 -11.86 -3.81 9.52
CA ARG A 164 -13.23 -3.78 10.05
C ARG A 164 -13.92 -5.14 10.04
N ASN A 165 -14.83 -5.30 11.00
CA ASN A 165 -15.78 -6.41 11.05
C ASN A 165 -16.85 -6.27 9.97
N GLY A 166 -17.31 -7.38 9.39
CA GLY A 166 -18.39 -7.39 8.38
C GLY A 166 -18.03 -8.14 7.10
N PRO A 167 -17.21 -7.57 6.19
CA PRO A 167 -16.90 -8.20 4.91
C PRO A 167 -16.03 -9.46 5.08
N THR A 168 -15.86 -10.28 4.05
CA THR A 168 -14.82 -11.33 4.08
C THR A 168 -13.42 -10.71 3.96
N VAL A 169 -12.36 -11.47 4.27
CA VAL A 169 -10.98 -10.97 4.18
C VAL A 169 -10.64 -10.62 2.72
N GLU A 170 -11.10 -11.44 1.78
CA GLU A 170 -10.91 -11.26 0.35
C GLU A 170 -11.59 -9.97 -0.12
N ARG A 171 -12.83 -9.75 0.32
CA ARG A 171 -13.57 -8.53 -0.05
C ARG A 171 -12.93 -7.27 0.53
N ALA A 172 -12.41 -7.36 1.76
CA ALA A 172 -11.69 -6.25 2.40
C ALA A 172 -10.39 -5.93 1.63
N ALA A 173 -9.66 -6.95 1.19
CA ALA A 173 -8.47 -6.79 0.36
C ALA A 173 -8.79 -6.14 -0.99
N ASP A 174 -9.84 -6.59 -1.68
CA ASP A 174 -10.29 -5.99 -2.95
C ASP A 174 -10.61 -4.51 -2.80
N VAL A 175 -11.40 -4.15 -1.77
CA VAL A 175 -11.75 -2.75 -1.49
C VAL A 175 -10.49 -1.93 -1.21
N ALA A 176 -9.57 -2.44 -0.40
CA ALA A 176 -8.33 -1.75 -0.09
C ALA A 176 -7.45 -1.53 -1.34
N VAL A 177 -7.34 -2.52 -2.23
CA VAL A 177 -6.62 -2.39 -3.51
C VAL A 177 -7.29 -1.33 -4.39
N HIS A 178 -8.62 -1.30 -4.46
CA HIS A 178 -9.34 -0.28 -5.20
C HIS A 178 -9.11 1.13 -4.63
N LEU A 179 -9.12 1.28 -3.30
CA LEU A 179 -8.82 2.55 -2.64
C LEU A 179 -7.37 3.01 -2.83
N MET A 180 -6.42 2.09 -2.98
CA MET A 180 -5.01 2.40 -3.18
C MET A 180 -4.65 2.73 -4.63
N TYR A 181 -5.28 2.07 -5.61
CA TYR A 181 -4.80 2.05 -6.99
C TYR A 181 -5.88 2.25 -8.06
N SER A 182 -7.12 2.60 -7.70
CA SER A 182 -8.13 2.92 -8.72
C SER A 182 -8.35 4.43 -8.81
N SER A 183 -8.43 4.95 -10.04
CA SER A 183 -8.84 6.34 -10.28
C SER A 183 -10.34 6.56 -10.10
N ALA A 184 -11.12 5.49 -10.17
CA ALA A 184 -12.57 5.50 -10.02
C ALA A 184 -13.03 4.23 -9.28
N LEU A 185 -14.03 4.38 -8.42
CA LEU A 185 -14.63 3.29 -7.65
C LEU A 185 -15.96 2.89 -8.30
N ARG A 186 -16.27 1.58 -8.31
CA ARG A 186 -17.61 1.13 -8.71
C ARG A 186 -18.58 1.42 -7.54
N PRO A 187 -19.89 1.42 -7.79
CA PRO A 187 -20.88 1.75 -6.76
C PRO A 187 -20.72 0.92 -5.48
N SER A 188 -20.40 -0.38 -5.62
CA SER A 188 -20.14 -1.27 -4.51
C SER A 188 -18.95 -0.83 -3.64
N GLU A 189 -17.82 -0.46 -4.24
CA GLU A 189 -16.65 0.02 -3.49
C GLU A 189 -16.90 1.41 -2.90
N LEU A 190 -17.65 2.26 -3.61
CA LEU A 190 -18.00 3.59 -3.13
C LEU A 190 -18.88 3.53 -1.88
N SER A 191 -19.88 2.66 -1.85
CA SER A 191 -20.70 2.46 -0.64
C SER A 191 -19.85 1.98 0.55
N GLU A 192 -18.87 1.12 0.29
CA GLU A 192 -17.97 0.63 1.34
C GLU A 192 -17.03 1.72 1.84
N PHE A 193 -16.49 2.51 0.93
CA PHE A 193 -15.71 3.69 1.27
C PHE A 193 -16.51 4.69 2.11
N GLN A 194 -17.73 5.02 1.70
CA GLN A 194 -18.63 5.92 2.43
C GLN A 194 -18.95 5.39 3.83
N HIS A 195 -19.20 4.08 3.96
CA HIS A 195 -19.38 3.46 5.27
C HIS A 195 -18.12 3.63 6.14
N CYS A 196 -16.93 3.33 5.61
CA CYS A 196 -15.67 3.51 6.32
C CYS A 196 -15.46 4.97 6.75
N VAL A 197 -15.68 5.93 5.85
CA VAL A 197 -15.57 7.36 6.16
C VAL A 197 -16.58 7.77 7.23
N GLN A 198 -17.83 7.32 7.14
CA GLN A 198 -18.85 7.65 8.13
C GLN A 198 -18.54 7.04 9.50
N THR A 199 -18.04 5.80 9.56
CA THR A 199 -17.66 5.20 10.85
C THR A 199 -16.44 5.89 11.44
N VAL A 200 -15.43 6.19 10.62
CA VAL A 200 -14.18 6.80 11.10
C VAL A 200 -14.41 8.27 11.46
N TYR A 201 -15.11 9.06 10.64
CA TYR A 201 -15.20 10.53 10.73
C TYR A 201 -16.61 11.10 10.89
N GLY A 202 -17.65 10.27 10.97
CA GLY A 202 -19.06 10.69 11.02
C GLY A 202 -19.39 11.66 12.15
N ASP A 203 -18.73 11.52 13.30
CA ASP A 203 -18.84 12.44 14.44
C ASP A 203 -18.45 13.88 14.05
N ILE A 204 -17.35 14.05 13.32
CA ILE A 204 -16.88 15.36 12.87
C ILE A 204 -17.73 15.84 11.69
N LEU A 205 -18.06 14.95 10.76
CA LEU A 205 -18.87 15.28 9.59
C LEU A 205 -20.25 15.80 9.97
N ALA A 206 -20.84 15.29 11.07
CA ALA A 206 -22.09 15.76 11.64
C ALA A 206 -21.91 17.11 12.35
N SER A 207 -20.85 17.27 13.14
CA SER A 207 -20.57 18.52 13.85
C SER A 207 -20.16 19.66 12.91
N SER A 208 -19.56 19.39 11.76
CA SER A 208 -19.03 20.41 10.82
C SER A 208 -20.11 21.37 10.28
N LYS A 209 -21.40 21.02 10.37
CA LYS A 209 -22.51 21.92 10.03
C LYS A 209 -22.75 23.01 11.09
N SER A 210 -22.27 22.81 12.31
CA SER A 210 -22.46 23.71 13.45
C SER A 210 -21.18 24.45 13.86
N PHE A 211 -20.04 24.15 13.24
CA PHE A 211 -18.77 24.87 13.42
C PHE A 211 -18.81 26.19 12.66
N VAL A 212 -19.61 27.14 13.14
CA VAL A 212 -19.29 28.55 12.95
C VAL A 212 -17.95 28.76 13.67
N PHE A 213 -16.97 29.28 12.96
CA PHE A 213 -15.59 29.54 13.40
C PHE A 213 -15.50 30.04 14.85
N ASP A 214 -15.30 29.13 15.80
CA ASP A 214 -14.79 29.50 17.12
C ASP A 214 -13.28 29.25 17.09
N MET A 215 -12.52 30.31 16.81
CA MET A 215 -11.05 30.30 16.73
C MET A 215 -10.37 30.06 18.09
N ASN A 216 -11.14 29.72 19.13
CA ASN A 216 -10.64 29.49 20.49
C ASN A 216 -10.57 28.02 20.89
N LEU A 217 -10.77 27.06 19.98
CA LEU A 217 -10.56 25.66 20.33
C LEU A 217 -9.06 25.37 20.47
N PRO A 218 -8.57 25.09 21.71
CA PRO A 218 -7.17 24.81 21.93
C PRO A 218 -6.81 23.53 21.19
N HIS A 219 -5.67 23.50 20.50
CA HIS A 219 -4.99 22.34 19.89
C HIS A 219 -5.48 20.96 20.38
N ASN A 220 -6.68 20.54 19.97
CA ASN A 220 -7.28 19.32 20.46
C ASN A 220 -7.06 18.29 19.37
N SER A 221 -6.03 17.47 19.57
CA SER A 221 -5.88 16.27 18.75
C SER A 221 -7.10 15.38 18.99
N ARG A 222 -7.85 15.06 17.93
CA ARG A 222 -8.89 14.04 17.98
C ARG A 222 -8.24 12.69 18.27
N LYS A 223 -8.75 12.00 19.28
CA LYS A 223 -8.40 10.61 19.58
C LYS A 223 -9.63 9.74 19.38
N LYS A 224 -9.51 8.67 18.61
CA LYS A 224 -10.59 7.69 18.42
C LYS A 224 -10.01 6.30 18.38
N SER A 225 -10.62 5.38 19.13
CA SER A 225 -10.28 3.96 19.06
C SER A 225 -11.45 3.23 18.42
N LEU A 226 -11.14 2.43 17.40
CA LEU A 226 -12.10 1.63 16.64
C LEU A 226 -11.83 0.16 16.92
N ALA A 227 -12.87 -0.60 17.26
CA ALA A 227 -12.78 -2.04 17.33
C ALA A 227 -12.61 -2.60 15.91
N VAL A 228 -11.65 -3.49 15.73
CA VAL A 228 -11.38 -4.18 14.46
C VAL A 228 -11.65 -5.68 14.63
N ARG A 229 -11.36 -6.49 13.61
CA ARG A 229 -11.48 -7.94 13.69
C ARG A 229 -10.67 -8.52 14.83
N GLY A 230 -11.30 -9.39 15.62
CA GLY A 230 -10.70 -10.02 16.78
C GLY A 230 -10.73 -9.13 18.02
N VAL A 231 -9.64 -9.18 18.81
CA VAL A 231 -9.48 -8.44 20.09
C VAL A 231 -8.70 -7.13 19.88
N GLU A 232 -8.47 -6.75 18.63
CA GLU A 232 -7.57 -5.66 18.29
C GLU A 232 -8.27 -4.30 18.19
N THR A 233 -7.48 -3.22 18.27
CA THR A 233 -7.99 -1.86 18.19
C THR A 233 -7.16 -0.99 17.26
N LEU A 234 -7.84 -0.24 16.38
CA LEU A 234 -7.23 0.82 15.58
C LEU A 234 -7.37 2.14 16.33
N SER A 235 -6.26 2.66 16.86
CA SER A 235 -6.22 3.95 17.56
C SER A 235 -5.74 5.04 16.64
N VAL A 236 -6.54 6.10 16.50
CA VAL A 236 -6.30 7.24 15.61
C VAL A 236 -6.08 8.49 16.44
N LYS A 237 -5.02 9.24 16.14
CA LYS A 237 -4.77 10.58 16.69
C LYS A 237 -4.46 11.56 15.57
N GLN A 238 -5.29 12.59 15.37
CA GLN A 238 -5.09 13.61 14.32
C GLN A 238 -5.46 15.01 14.82
N PRO A 239 -4.77 16.08 14.40
CA PRO A 239 -5.18 17.47 14.69
C PRO A 239 -6.55 17.77 14.04
N ILE A 240 -7.48 18.37 14.78
CA ILE A 240 -8.83 18.66 14.27
C ILE A 240 -8.81 19.74 13.18
N LEU A 241 -7.96 20.76 13.30
CA LEU A 241 -7.86 21.84 12.33
C LEU A 241 -7.44 21.32 10.95
N ASP A 242 -6.34 20.58 10.87
CA ASP A 242 -5.84 20.00 9.61
C ASP A 242 -6.83 18.98 9.03
N LEU A 243 -7.58 18.29 9.89
CA LEU A 243 -8.60 17.35 9.46
C LEU A 243 -9.76 18.08 8.77
N ILE A 244 -10.24 19.19 9.34
CA ILE A 244 -11.33 19.99 8.77
C ILE A 244 -10.86 20.75 7.52
N ALA A 245 -9.66 21.34 7.56
CA ALA A 245 -9.15 22.20 6.50
C ALA A 245 -8.74 21.42 5.23
N GLU A 246 -8.14 20.24 5.37
CA GLU A 246 -7.54 19.52 4.23
C GLU A 246 -8.18 18.15 3.97
N SER A 247 -8.31 17.35 5.02
CA SER A 247 -8.72 15.94 4.90
C SER A 247 -10.21 15.75 4.59
N LEU A 248 -11.11 16.53 5.22
CA LEU A 248 -12.55 16.41 4.96
C LEU A 248 -12.94 16.85 3.54
N PRO A 249 -12.40 17.96 3.00
CA PRO A 249 -12.58 18.31 1.58
C PRO A 249 -12.10 17.20 0.65
N MET A 250 -10.94 16.60 0.91
CA MET A 250 -10.41 15.47 0.12
C MET A 250 -11.40 14.29 0.08
N LEU A 251 -11.98 13.89 1.22
CA LEU A 251 -12.90 12.75 1.29
C LEU A 251 -14.24 13.01 0.60
N ARG A 252 -14.64 14.28 0.43
CA ARG A 252 -15.90 14.70 -0.20
C ARG A 252 -15.73 15.14 -1.65
N ALA A 253 -14.49 15.33 -2.10
CA ALA A 253 -14.21 15.84 -3.42
C ALA A 253 -14.73 14.89 -4.50
N THR A 254 -15.42 15.46 -5.47
CA THR A 254 -15.84 14.76 -6.69
C THR A 254 -15.02 15.29 -7.84
N HIS A 255 -14.46 14.37 -8.63
CA HIS A 255 -13.63 14.69 -9.79
C HIS A 255 -14.24 14.08 -11.04
N SER A 256 -13.99 14.71 -12.19
CA SER A 256 -14.35 14.10 -13.47
C SER A 256 -13.51 12.83 -13.68
N MET A 257 -14.10 11.83 -14.35
CA MET A 257 -13.39 10.56 -14.60
C MET A 257 -12.12 10.79 -15.44
N THR A 258 -12.17 11.71 -16.41
CA THR A 258 -11.05 12.04 -17.27
C THR A 258 -9.90 12.69 -16.50
N ASP A 259 -10.21 13.63 -15.60
CA ASP A 259 -9.18 14.31 -14.80
C ASP A 259 -8.55 13.37 -13.78
N ALA A 260 -9.36 12.50 -13.16
CA ALA A 260 -8.88 11.50 -12.22
C ALA A 260 -7.94 10.49 -12.89
N GLN A 261 -8.32 9.97 -14.07
CA GLN A 261 -7.48 9.06 -14.84
C GLN A 261 -6.17 9.71 -15.30
N LYS A 262 -6.25 10.94 -15.80
CA LYS A 262 -5.06 11.70 -16.22
C LYS A 262 -4.12 11.96 -15.05
N THR A 263 -4.65 12.37 -13.90
CA THR A 263 -3.86 12.61 -12.69
C THR A 263 -3.19 11.32 -12.23
N MET A 264 -3.95 10.22 -12.15
CA MET A 264 -3.41 8.92 -11.77
C MET A 264 -2.32 8.44 -12.74
N HIS A 265 -2.53 8.60 -14.04
CA HIS A 265 -1.54 8.26 -15.06
C HIS A 265 -0.25 9.08 -14.88
N ASN A 266 -0.37 10.39 -14.63
CA ASN A 266 0.78 11.26 -14.39
C ASN A 266 1.53 10.87 -13.11
N VAL A 267 0.83 10.45 -12.05
CA VAL A 267 1.47 9.98 -10.81
C VAL A 267 2.17 8.65 -11.01
N LEU A 268 1.54 7.71 -11.73
CA LEU A 268 2.11 6.38 -11.98
C LEU A 268 3.33 6.44 -12.90
N LEU A 269 3.26 7.25 -13.95
CA LEU A 269 4.27 7.36 -15.01
C LEU A 269 5.07 8.66 -14.91
N SER A 270 5.17 9.23 -13.71
CA SER A 270 6.02 10.38 -13.44
C SER A 270 7.48 10.06 -13.82
N PRO A 271 8.23 11.01 -14.42
CA PRO A 271 9.64 10.81 -14.76
C PRO A 271 10.50 10.32 -13.58
N GLU A 272 10.18 10.77 -12.37
CA GLU A 272 10.86 10.38 -11.13
C GLU A 272 10.71 8.88 -10.81
N ARG A 273 9.67 8.24 -11.35
CA ARG A 273 9.35 6.82 -11.14
C ARG A 273 9.80 5.92 -12.30
N THR A 274 10.50 6.47 -13.30
CA THR A 274 11.05 5.69 -14.42
C THR A 274 11.92 4.54 -13.94
N ASP A 275 12.71 4.77 -12.88
CA ASP A 275 13.61 3.79 -12.29
C ASP A 275 12.99 2.96 -11.17
N TYR A 276 11.72 3.20 -10.85
CA TYR A 276 11.05 2.52 -9.75
C TYR A 276 11.01 1.01 -9.96
N ARG A 277 10.71 0.57 -11.18
CA ARG A 277 10.62 -0.85 -11.55
C ARG A 277 12.01 -1.50 -11.58
N ASP A 278 12.96 -0.84 -12.21
CA ASP A 278 14.34 -1.30 -12.31
C ASP A 278 15.02 -1.38 -10.93
N ARG A 279 14.69 -0.46 -10.01
CA ARG A 279 15.14 -0.49 -8.60
C ARG A 279 14.61 -1.70 -7.86
N HIS A 280 13.35 -2.05 -8.06
CA HIS A 280 12.79 -3.24 -7.45
C HIS A 280 13.45 -4.51 -8.00
N LEU A 281 13.56 -4.63 -9.33
CA LEU A 281 14.13 -5.81 -9.98
C LEU A 281 15.62 -6.00 -9.68
N PHE A 282 16.37 -4.91 -9.49
CA PHE A 282 17.79 -4.98 -9.13
C PHE A 282 18.03 -5.40 -7.66
N ALA A 283 17.05 -5.19 -6.79
CA ALA A 283 17.15 -5.57 -5.37
C ALA A 283 16.74 -7.03 -5.09
N LEU A 284 16.16 -7.72 -6.08
CA LEU A 284 15.85 -9.15 -6.05
C LEU A 284 17.08 -9.97 -6.45
#